data_AF-A0A1V1PHG0-F1
#
_entry.id   AF-A0A1V1PHG0-F1
#
_cell.length_a   1.000
_cell.length_b   1.000
_cell.length_c   1.000
_cell.angle_alpha   90.00
_cell.angle_beta   90.00
_cell.angle_gamma   90.00
#
_symmetry.space_group_name_H-M   'P 1'
#
loop_
_entity.id
_entity.type
_entity.pdbx_description
1 polymer ?
#
loop_
_entity_poly.entity_id
_entity_poly.type
_entity_poly.pdbx_seq_one_letter_code
_entity_poly.pdbx_strand_id
1 'polypeptide(L)'
;MKKKCVRVQPAPAGQVPKWSALTPHFLSYALCRKMRDVLVSNEQYPYLDHKASQLLNQMRKDRQSLLSTQFAPIEHDENGFIWWTWAGGNINNTIRAIFKIELKADVQAGNEYIKVKSDQTTFKVYQETIQKISNPQYWDNPDLLNALHKMAPNYHLSKFQPYLPESLRLKLIAETLFDIEGTLAFLDVYLDK
;
A
#
# COMPACT_ATOMS: atom_id res chain seq x y z
N MET A 1 -19.11 8.55 -49.88
CA MET A 1 -17.78 8.53 -49.24
C MET A 1 -17.65 7.27 -48.38
N LYS A 2 -16.68 6.37 -48.66
CA LYS A 2 -16.42 5.18 -47.82
C LYS A 2 -15.88 5.64 -46.46
N LYS A 3 -16.53 5.27 -45.35
CA LYS A 3 -16.01 5.50 -43.99
C LYS A 3 -14.68 4.75 -43.85
N LYS A 4 -13.60 5.47 -43.56
CA LYS A 4 -12.33 4.85 -43.15
C LYS A 4 -12.57 4.17 -41.81
N CYS A 5 -12.45 2.84 -41.77
CA CYS A 5 -12.67 2.03 -40.59
C CYS A 5 -11.37 1.31 -40.27
N VAL A 6 -10.87 1.50 -39.05
CA VAL A 6 -9.76 0.72 -38.50
C VAL A 6 -10.36 -0.41 -37.69
N ARG A 7 -10.04 -1.66 -38.06
CA ARG A 7 -10.44 -2.86 -37.33
C ARG A 7 -9.22 -3.37 -36.58
N VAL A 8 -9.36 -3.56 -35.27
CA VAL A 8 -8.33 -4.14 -34.41
C VAL A 8 -8.80 -5.51 -33.95
N GLN A 9 -7.88 -6.47 -33.86
CA GLN A 9 -8.12 -7.74 -33.18
C GLN A 9 -7.23 -7.82 -31.94
N PRO A 10 -7.70 -8.40 -30.82
CA PRO A 10 -6.85 -8.69 -29.67
C PRO A 10 -5.66 -9.55 -30.10
N ALA A 11 -4.45 -9.15 -29.74
CA ALA A 11 -3.28 -9.98 -29.95
C ALA A 11 -3.36 -11.21 -29.01
N PRO A 12 -3.16 -12.45 -29.51
CA PRO A 12 -3.27 -13.68 -28.69
C PRO A 12 -2.40 -13.67 -27.43
N ALA A 13 -1.28 -12.93 -27.45
CA ALA A 13 -0.33 -12.78 -26.35
C ALA A 13 -0.24 -11.32 -25.83
N GLY A 14 -1.23 -10.47 -26.14
CA GLY A 14 -1.22 -9.06 -25.75
C GLY A 14 -1.40 -8.91 -24.25
N GLN A 15 -0.31 -8.81 -23.50
CA GLN A 15 -0.35 -8.36 -22.11
C GLN A 15 -0.48 -6.83 -22.09
N VAL A 16 -1.33 -6.32 -21.20
CA VAL A 16 -1.43 -4.87 -20.98
C VAL A 16 -0.05 -4.37 -20.55
N PRO A 17 0.56 -3.41 -21.28
CA PRO A 17 1.86 -2.88 -20.90
C PRO A 17 1.77 -2.26 -19.51
N LYS A 18 2.65 -2.71 -18.60
CA LYS A 18 2.79 -2.12 -17.28
C LYS A 18 3.72 -0.92 -17.38
N TRP A 19 3.14 0.27 -17.26
CA TRP A 19 3.89 1.51 -17.22
C TRP A 19 4.30 1.79 -15.77
N SER A 20 5.55 1.53 -15.44
CA SER A 20 6.16 1.97 -14.18
C SER A 20 7.02 3.19 -14.44
N ALA A 21 6.75 4.31 -13.76
CA ALA A 21 7.75 5.37 -13.65
C ALA A 21 8.98 4.85 -12.90
N LEU A 22 10.16 5.43 -13.15
CA LEU A 22 11.43 5.03 -12.50
C LEU A 22 11.33 5.10 -10.96
N THR A 23 10.47 5.97 -10.45
CA THR A 23 10.16 6.14 -9.02
C THR A 23 8.67 5.89 -8.75
N PRO A 24 8.31 5.15 -7.71
CA PRO A 24 6.92 5.03 -7.28
C PRO A 24 6.38 6.43 -6.95
N HIS A 25 5.32 6.86 -7.62
CA HIS A 25 4.60 8.07 -7.22
C HIS A 25 3.68 7.71 -6.05
N PHE A 26 4.28 7.61 -4.87
CA PHE A 26 3.55 7.37 -3.63
C PHE A 26 2.86 8.65 -3.18
N LEU A 27 1.56 8.53 -2.93
CA LEU A 27 0.75 9.58 -2.34
C LEU A 27 0.96 9.59 -0.82
N SER A 28 0.87 10.77 -0.23
CA SER A 28 0.94 10.95 1.22
C SER A 28 -0.26 10.32 1.93
N TYR A 29 -0.06 9.95 3.19
CA TYR A 29 -1.12 9.48 4.09
C TYR A 29 -2.34 10.41 4.09
N ALA A 30 -2.14 11.71 4.35
CA ALA A 30 -3.23 12.68 4.46
C ALA A 30 -4.08 12.77 3.18
N LEU A 31 -3.42 12.75 2.01
CA LEU A 31 -4.11 12.76 0.72
C LEU A 31 -4.95 11.49 0.52
N CYS A 32 -4.37 10.32 0.78
CA CYS A 32 -5.09 9.05 0.65
C CYS A 32 -6.28 8.96 1.61
N ARG A 33 -6.12 9.39 2.86
CA ARG A 33 -7.23 9.47 3.82
C ARG A 33 -8.32 10.42 3.32
N LYS A 34 -7.96 11.60 2.80
CA LYS A 34 -8.95 12.52 2.24
C LYS A 34 -9.67 11.93 1.02
N MET A 35 -8.98 11.20 0.15
CA MET A 35 -9.61 10.49 -0.98
C MET A 35 -10.61 9.45 -0.48
N ARG A 36 -10.26 8.67 0.56
CA ARG A 36 -11.19 7.74 1.21
C ARG A 36 -12.40 8.48 1.76
N ASP A 37 -12.20 9.57 2.48
CA ASP A 37 -13.28 10.35 3.10
C ASP A 37 -14.27 10.89 2.04
N VAL A 38 -13.78 11.33 0.89
CA VAL A 38 -14.61 11.74 -0.25
C VAL A 38 -15.47 10.58 -0.75
N LEU A 39 -14.93 9.36 -0.80
CA LEU A 39 -15.62 8.16 -1.27
C LEU A 39 -16.64 7.59 -0.27
N VAL A 40 -16.44 7.78 1.04
CA VAL A 40 -17.42 7.34 2.05
C VAL A 40 -18.46 8.40 2.36
N SER A 41 -18.19 9.66 2.05
CA SER A 41 -19.10 10.78 2.26
C SER A 41 -20.21 10.86 1.19
N ASN A 42 -21.34 11.47 1.57
CA ASN A 42 -22.42 11.85 0.65
C ASN A 42 -22.34 13.33 0.21
N GLU A 43 -21.27 14.03 0.57
CA GLU A 43 -21.05 15.43 0.23
C GLU A 43 -21.08 15.64 -1.29
N GLN A 44 -21.79 16.69 -1.71
CA GLN A 44 -21.85 17.13 -3.09
C GLN A 44 -20.93 18.33 -3.27
N TYR A 45 -20.14 18.33 -4.34
CA TYR A 45 -19.14 19.36 -4.61
C TYR A 45 -19.64 20.28 -5.74
N PRO A 46 -20.01 21.55 -5.45
CA PRO A 46 -20.64 22.43 -6.45
C PRO A 46 -19.77 22.76 -7.66
N TYR A 47 -18.46 22.58 -7.54
CA TYR A 47 -17.49 22.83 -8.61
C TYR A 47 -17.36 21.66 -9.60
N LEU A 48 -17.98 20.50 -9.32
CA LEU A 48 -17.98 19.36 -10.25
C LEU A 48 -19.03 19.56 -11.33
N ASP A 49 -18.64 19.33 -12.59
CA ASP A 49 -19.61 19.22 -13.67
C ASP A 49 -20.45 17.94 -13.55
N HIS A 50 -21.49 17.83 -14.38
CA HIS A 50 -22.40 16.69 -14.34
C HIS A 50 -21.68 15.35 -14.56
N LYS A 51 -20.69 15.29 -15.47
CA LYS A 51 -19.97 14.03 -15.77
C LYS A 51 -19.08 13.62 -14.60
N ALA A 52 -18.38 14.57 -14.00
CA ALA A 52 -17.52 14.33 -12.85
C ALA A 52 -18.33 13.91 -11.60
N SER A 53 -19.48 14.54 -11.36
CA SER A 53 -20.40 14.14 -10.29
C SER A 53 -20.95 12.72 -10.50
N GLN A 54 -21.33 12.37 -11.74
CA GLN A 54 -21.75 11.00 -12.06
C GLN A 54 -20.63 9.97 -11.82
N LEU A 55 -19.40 10.27 -12.26
CA LEU A 55 -18.26 9.39 -12.03
C LEU A 55 -17.96 9.20 -10.53
N LEU A 56 -17.97 10.28 -9.75
CA LEU A 56 -17.80 10.21 -8.30
C LEU A 56 -18.89 9.34 -7.66
N ASN A 57 -20.15 9.54 -8.04
CA ASN A 57 -21.26 8.74 -7.51
C ASN A 57 -21.16 7.26 -7.90
N GLN A 58 -20.62 6.94 -9.08
CA GLN A 58 -20.33 5.56 -9.47
C GLN A 58 -19.23 4.97 -8.57
N MET A 59 -18.12 5.68 -8.38
CA MET A 59 -17.04 5.23 -7.49
C MET A 59 -17.51 5.04 -6.03
N ARG A 60 -18.40 5.91 -5.55
CA ARG A 60 -19.04 5.77 -4.23
C ARG A 60 -19.89 4.51 -4.15
N LYS A 61 -20.78 4.26 -5.12
CA LYS A 61 -21.61 3.05 -5.16
C LYS A 61 -20.77 1.77 -5.07
N ASP A 62 -19.63 1.74 -5.75
CA ASP A 62 -18.78 0.54 -5.80
C ASP A 62 -18.03 0.28 -4.48
N ARG A 63 -17.70 1.33 -3.70
CA ARG A 63 -16.74 1.22 -2.58
C ARG A 63 -17.29 1.62 -1.21
N GLN A 64 -18.32 2.46 -1.16
CA GLN A 64 -18.79 3.08 0.07
C GLN A 64 -19.29 2.04 1.08
N SER A 65 -19.97 0.99 0.62
CA SER A 65 -20.47 -0.10 1.48
C SER A 65 -19.34 -0.75 2.27
N LEU A 66 -18.26 -1.13 1.60
CA LEU A 66 -17.08 -1.74 2.20
C LEU A 66 -16.31 -0.74 3.08
N LEU A 67 -15.95 0.43 2.52
CA LEU A 67 -15.07 1.39 3.17
C LEU A 67 -15.70 2.04 4.42
N SER A 68 -17.02 2.04 4.54
CA SER A 68 -17.73 2.59 5.70
C SER A 68 -17.81 1.61 6.89
N THR A 69 -17.45 0.34 6.71
CA THR A 69 -17.56 -0.67 7.78
C THR A 69 -16.58 -0.45 8.93
N GLN A 70 -15.38 0.06 8.63
CA GLN A 70 -14.30 0.25 9.58
C GLN A 70 -13.26 1.24 9.03
N PHE A 71 -12.31 1.66 9.87
CA PHE A 71 -11.28 2.63 9.51
C PHE A 71 -10.41 2.20 8.31
N ALA A 72 -10.06 0.91 8.25
CA ALA A 72 -9.31 0.28 7.17
C ALA A 72 -9.74 -1.19 6.98
N PRO A 73 -10.72 -1.47 6.11
CA PRO A 73 -11.31 -2.81 6.02
C PRO A 73 -10.42 -3.87 5.40
N ILE A 74 -10.54 -5.09 5.91
CA ILE A 74 -9.89 -6.28 5.34
C ILE A 74 -10.94 -7.14 4.64
N GLU A 75 -10.74 -7.38 3.36
CA GLU A 75 -11.41 -8.44 2.60
C GLU A 75 -10.50 -9.66 2.51
N HIS A 76 -11.08 -10.85 2.52
CA HIS A 76 -10.32 -12.09 2.43
C HIS A 76 -11.14 -13.21 1.79
N ASP A 77 -10.44 -14.11 1.12
CA ASP A 77 -10.95 -15.33 0.53
C ASP A 77 -9.92 -16.46 0.69
N GLU A 78 -10.14 -17.60 0.06
CA GLU A 78 -9.21 -18.74 0.08
C GLU A 78 -7.85 -18.43 -0.59
N ASN A 79 -7.76 -17.35 -1.38
CA ASN A 79 -6.58 -17.00 -2.16
C ASN A 79 -5.74 -15.89 -1.50
N GLY A 80 -6.25 -15.25 -0.44
CA GLY A 80 -5.51 -14.31 0.38
C GLY A 80 -6.33 -13.15 0.93
N PHE A 81 -5.67 -12.00 1.09
CA PHE A 81 -6.18 -10.86 1.85
C PHE A 81 -5.98 -9.55 1.07
N ILE A 82 -6.95 -8.64 1.17
CA ILE A 82 -6.83 -7.25 0.73
C ILE A 82 -7.18 -6.36 1.91
N TRP A 83 -6.19 -5.59 2.37
CA TRP A 83 -6.37 -4.59 3.40
C TRP A 83 -6.44 -3.20 2.78
N TRP A 84 -7.60 -2.56 2.85
CA TRP A 84 -7.88 -1.22 2.34
C TRP A 84 -7.45 -0.14 3.34
N THR A 85 -6.15 0.06 3.45
CA THR A 85 -5.52 0.97 4.43
C THR A 85 -5.77 2.44 4.12
N TRP A 86 -5.73 2.82 2.83
CA TRP A 86 -5.63 4.21 2.40
C TRP A 86 -4.53 4.99 3.14
N ALA A 87 -3.44 4.31 3.49
CA ALA A 87 -2.36 4.90 4.28
C ALA A 87 -1.30 5.61 3.41
N GLY A 88 -1.44 5.59 2.08
CA GLY A 88 -0.42 6.14 1.19
C GLY A 88 0.72 5.16 0.96
N GLY A 89 1.51 5.47 -0.07
CA GLY A 89 2.42 4.48 -0.65
C GLY A 89 3.63 4.15 0.22
N ASN A 90 4.18 5.11 0.98
CA ASN A 90 5.32 4.84 1.86
C ASN A 90 4.97 3.91 3.02
N ILE A 91 3.85 4.19 3.71
CA ILE A 91 3.34 3.34 4.80
C ILE A 91 2.98 1.96 4.26
N ASN A 92 2.24 1.88 3.15
CA ASN A 92 1.86 0.60 2.57
C ASN A 92 3.06 -0.20 2.06
N ASN A 93 4.08 0.45 1.50
CA ASN A 93 5.31 -0.22 1.08
C ASN A 93 6.10 -0.77 2.27
N THR A 94 6.09 -0.06 3.39
CA THR A 94 6.69 -0.48 4.66
C THR A 94 6.01 -1.74 5.17
N ILE A 95 4.68 -1.72 5.33
CA ILE A 95 3.91 -2.89 5.75
C ILE A 95 4.08 -4.05 4.75
N ARG A 96 4.12 -3.78 3.45
CA ARG A 96 4.39 -4.80 2.42
C ARG A 96 5.73 -5.50 2.65
N ALA A 97 6.80 -4.75 2.93
CA ALA A 97 8.11 -5.34 3.15
C ALA A 97 8.09 -6.29 4.36
N ILE A 98 7.42 -5.86 5.44
CA ILE A 98 7.27 -6.69 6.64
C ILE A 98 6.41 -7.93 6.39
N PHE A 99 5.27 -7.79 5.71
CA PHE A 99 4.41 -8.93 5.40
C PHE A 99 5.11 -9.95 4.50
N LYS A 100 6.01 -9.52 3.60
CA LYS A 100 6.85 -10.46 2.85
C LYS A 100 7.78 -11.28 3.73
N ILE A 101 8.32 -10.68 4.78
CA ILE A 101 9.24 -11.33 5.72
C ILE A 101 8.46 -12.28 6.63
N GLU A 102 7.39 -11.79 7.26
CA GLU A 102 6.62 -12.51 8.28
C GLU A 102 5.74 -13.60 7.68
N LEU A 103 5.01 -13.29 6.61
CA LEU A 103 4.06 -14.23 6.00
C LEU A 103 4.70 -15.11 4.91
N LYS A 104 5.92 -14.77 4.45
CA LYS A 104 6.62 -15.45 3.35
C LYS A 104 5.77 -15.60 2.09
N ALA A 105 4.90 -14.62 1.84
CA ALA A 105 3.91 -14.62 0.77
C ALA A 105 4.21 -13.55 -0.30
N ASP A 106 3.55 -13.65 -1.46
CA ASP A 106 3.58 -12.53 -2.41
C ASP A 106 2.69 -11.40 -1.89
N VAL A 107 3.28 -10.20 -1.83
CA VAL A 107 2.62 -9.00 -1.30
C VAL A 107 2.79 -7.85 -2.26
N GLN A 108 1.66 -7.24 -2.59
CA GLN A 108 1.54 -6.05 -3.43
C GLN A 108 1.00 -4.90 -2.57
N ALA A 109 1.49 -3.69 -2.83
CA ALA A 109 1.03 -2.49 -2.17
C ALA A 109 0.77 -1.40 -3.22
N GLY A 110 -0.32 -0.68 -3.03
CA GLY A 110 -0.62 0.58 -3.70
C GLY A 110 -0.73 1.71 -2.68
N ASN A 111 -1.35 2.82 -3.07
CA ASN A 111 -1.64 3.92 -2.14
C ASN A 111 -2.86 3.60 -1.25
N GLU A 112 -3.80 2.83 -1.78
CA GLU A 112 -5.09 2.56 -1.18
C GLU A 112 -5.14 1.23 -0.40
N TYR A 113 -4.28 0.27 -0.78
CA TYR A 113 -4.38 -1.10 -0.29
C TYR A 113 -3.05 -1.83 -0.17
N ILE A 114 -3.10 -2.92 0.59
CA ILE A 114 -2.09 -3.99 0.66
C ILE A 114 -2.77 -5.30 0.33
N LYS A 115 -2.25 -6.02 -0.66
CA LYS A 115 -2.78 -7.31 -1.10
C LYS A 115 -1.75 -8.40 -0.83
N VAL A 116 -2.15 -9.41 -0.05
CA VAL A 116 -1.35 -10.61 0.22
C VAL A 116 -2.00 -11.76 -0.53
N LYS A 117 -1.22 -12.46 -1.36
CA LYS A 117 -1.66 -13.69 -2.02
C LYS A 117 -1.03 -14.88 -1.31
N SER A 118 -1.85 -15.67 -0.63
CA SER A 118 -1.42 -16.86 0.11
C SER A 118 -2.60 -17.78 0.34
N ASP A 119 -2.41 -19.05 0.04
CA ASP A 119 -3.29 -20.19 0.35
C ASP A 119 -3.00 -20.81 1.73
N GLN A 120 -1.84 -20.49 2.32
CA GLN A 120 -1.36 -21.06 3.58
C GLN A 120 -1.55 -20.13 4.78
N THR A 121 -1.79 -18.84 4.55
CA THR A 121 -1.96 -17.85 5.62
C THR A 121 -3.40 -17.82 6.10
N THR A 122 -3.63 -18.15 7.36
CA THR A 122 -4.96 -18.01 7.98
C THR A 122 -5.23 -16.57 8.39
N PHE A 123 -6.50 -16.17 8.47
CA PHE A 123 -6.88 -14.83 8.94
C PHE A 123 -6.34 -14.53 10.35
N LYS A 124 -6.27 -15.53 11.22
CA LYS A 124 -5.68 -15.40 12.55
C LYS A 124 -4.21 -15.00 12.49
N VAL A 125 -3.40 -15.71 11.68
CA VAL A 125 -1.97 -15.39 11.50
C VAL A 125 -1.78 -13.99 10.91
N TYR A 126 -2.66 -13.61 9.97
CA TYR A 126 -2.66 -12.26 9.39
C TYR A 126 -2.90 -11.18 10.46
N GLN A 127 -3.90 -11.35 11.33
CA GLN A 127 -4.19 -10.42 12.42
C GLN A 127 -3.07 -10.39 13.49
N GLU A 128 -2.53 -11.55 13.86
CA GLU A 128 -1.39 -11.63 14.79
C GLU A 128 -0.16 -10.89 14.23
N THR A 129 0.07 -10.97 12.92
CA THR A 129 1.13 -10.21 12.26
C THR A 129 0.90 -8.71 12.37
N ILE A 130 -0.33 -8.23 12.15
CA ILE A 130 -0.67 -6.81 12.33
C ILE A 130 -0.41 -6.36 13.77
N GLN A 131 -0.84 -7.16 14.76
CA GLN A 131 -0.61 -6.86 16.16
C GLN A 131 0.88 -6.84 16.50
N LYS A 132 1.66 -7.80 15.98
CA LYS A 132 3.11 -7.89 16.18
C LYS A 132 3.82 -6.63 15.69
N ILE A 133 3.50 -6.15 14.48
CA ILE A 133 4.17 -4.98 13.88
C ILE A 133 3.74 -3.66 14.50
N SER A 134 2.61 -3.63 15.23
CA SER A 134 2.17 -2.46 15.98
C SER A 134 2.99 -2.19 17.25
N ASN A 135 3.81 -3.13 17.70
CA ASN A 135 4.68 -2.93 18.86
C ASN A 135 5.95 -2.16 18.42
N PRO A 136 6.28 -0.99 18.98
CA PRO A 136 7.51 -0.26 18.65
C PRO A 136 8.78 -1.11 18.81
N GLN A 137 8.84 -1.98 19.82
CA GLN A 137 10.01 -2.86 20.08
C GLN A 137 10.26 -3.87 18.96
N TYR A 138 9.27 -4.17 18.13
CA TYR A 138 9.45 -5.03 16.95
C TYR A 138 10.46 -4.44 15.96
N TRP A 139 10.46 -3.10 15.84
CA TRP A 139 11.29 -2.36 14.89
C TRP A 139 12.74 -2.17 15.35
N ASP A 140 13.02 -2.41 16.64
CA ASP A 140 14.37 -2.38 17.21
C ASP A 140 15.17 -3.67 16.94
N ASN A 141 14.55 -4.70 16.36
CA ASN A 141 15.20 -5.98 16.10
C ASN A 141 16.27 -5.88 14.98
N PRO A 142 17.56 -6.14 15.27
CA PRO A 142 18.62 -6.08 14.27
C PRO A 142 18.44 -7.05 13.09
N ASP A 143 17.87 -8.23 13.32
CA ASP A 143 17.63 -9.24 12.26
C ASP A 143 16.59 -8.75 11.25
N LEU A 144 15.56 -8.05 11.74
CA LEU A 144 14.55 -7.42 10.90
C LEU A 144 15.17 -6.31 10.03
N LEU A 145 15.95 -5.42 10.65
CA LEU A 145 16.62 -4.33 9.93
C LEU A 145 17.57 -4.88 8.86
N ASN A 146 18.28 -5.96 9.15
CA ASN A 146 19.11 -6.68 8.18
C ASN A 146 18.29 -7.27 7.02
N ALA A 147 17.13 -7.88 7.31
CA ALA A 147 16.26 -8.41 6.26
C ALA A 147 15.70 -7.31 5.35
N LEU A 148 15.24 -6.19 5.94
CA LEU A 148 14.79 -5.01 5.21
C LEU A 148 15.90 -4.42 4.34
N HIS A 149 17.13 -4.34 4.85
CA HIS A 149 18.28 -3.87 4.07
C HIS A 149 18.58 -4.74 2.86
N LYS A 150 18.49 -6.07 2.97
CA LYS A 150 18.69 -6.99 1.83
C LYS A 150 17.61 -6.83 0.74
N MET A 151 16.44 -6.31 1.11
CA MET A 151 15.35 -6.01 0.16
C MET A 151 15.50 -4.63 -0.49
N ALA A 152 16.26 -3.72 0.13
CA ALA A 152 16.53 -2.41 -0.42
C ALA A 152 17.38 -2.54 -1.70
N PRO A 153 17.07 -1.78 -2.77
CA PRO A 153 17.99 -1.66 -3.88
C PRO A 153 19.32 -1.07 -3.39
N ASN A 154 20.43 -1.35 -4.09
CA ASN A 154 21.74 -0.75 -3.81
C ASN A 154 21.71 0.76 -4.09
N TYR A 155 21.02 1.53 -3.25
CA TYR A 155 20.98 2.97 -3.31
C TYR A 155 22.14 3.53 -2.48
N HIS A 156 22.96 4.36 -3.14
CA HIS A 156 23.84 5.30 -2.46
C HIS A 156 23.00 6.50 -2.02
N LEU A 157 22.34 6.38 -0.87
CA LEU A 157 21.45 7.41 -0.33
C LEU A 157 22.24 8.61 0.22
N SER A 158 23.47 8.38 0.69
CA SER A 158 24.33 9.42 1.22
C SER A 158 25.80 9.14 0.92
N LYS A 159 26.57 10.20 0.66
CA LYS A 159 28.04 10.13 0.56
C LYS A 159 28.71 9.69 1.87
N PHE A 160 28.02 9.83 3.01
CA PHE A 160 28.54 9.45 4.32
C PHE A 160 28.22 7.99 4.69
N GLN A 161 27.32 7.34 3.95
CA GLN A 161 26.88 5.96 4.18
C GLN A 161 28.03 4.95 4.33
N PRO A 162 29.16 5.04 3.56
CA PRO A 162 30.28 4.12 3.72
C PRO A 162 31.06 4.29 5.03
N TYR A 163 30.93 5.45 5.69
CA TYR A 163 31.67 5.79 6.90
C TYR A 163 30.85 5.58 8.19
N LEU A 164 29.57 5.20 8.06
CA LEU A 164 28.73 4.90 9.21
C LEU A 164 29.02 3.49 9.76
N PRO A 165 28.99 3.30 11.10
CA PRO A 165 28.87 1.98 11.71
C PRO A 165 27.72 1.19 11.06
N GLU A 166 27.88 -0.13 10.96
CA GLU A 166 26.93 -1.00 10.25
C GLU A 166 25.48 -0.82 10.73
N SER A 167 25.26 -0.76 12.05
CA SER A 167 23.94 -0.53 12.64
C SER A 167 23.30 0.80 12.20
N LEU A 168 24.09 1.89 12.15
CA LEU A 168 23.60 3.20 11.71
C LEU A 168 23.37 3.25 10.20
N ARG A 169 24.19 2.55 9.41
CA ARG A 169 23.99 2.42 7.97
C ARG A 169 22.68 1.69 7.64
N LEU A 170 22.41 0.59 8.33
CA LEU A 170 21.16 -0.18 8.19
C LEU A 170 19.94 0.68 8.57
N LYS A 171 20.05 1.39 9.71
CA LYS A 171 19.00 2.29 10.19
C LYS A 171 18.70 3.41 9.20
N LEU A 172 19.72 4.09 8.67
CA LEU A 172 19.55 5.16 7.66
C LEU A 172 18.79 4.65 6.42
N ILE A 173 19.17 3.48 5.89
CA ILE A 173 18.52 2.92 4.71
C ILE A 173 17.07 2.55 5.03
N ALA A 174 16.83 1.95 6.20
CA ALA A 174 15.50 1.59 6.63
C ALA A 174 14.61 2.84 6.77
N GLU A 175 15.05 3.89 7.47
CA GLU A 175 14.30 5.13 7.68
C GLU A 175 14.08 5.91 6.37
N THR A 176 14.97 5.80 5.39
CA THR A 176 14.83 6.52 4.12
C THR A 176 13.87 5.81 3.16
N LEU A 177 13.80 4.48 3.20
CA LEU A 177 12.98 3.67 2.29
C LEU A 177 11.66 3.22 2.89
N PHE A 178 11.57 3.19 4.22
CA PHE A 178 10.43 2.72 4.98
C PHE A 178 9.99 3.78 6.00
N ASP A 179 8.70 4.05 6.01
CA ASP A 179 8.05 5.01 6.88
C ASP A 179 7.58 4.29 8.16
N ILE A 180 8.54 3.99 9.04
CA ILE A 180 8.30 3.26 10.29
C ILE A 180 7.39 4.07 11.21
N GLU A 181 7.68 5.37 11.37
CA GLU A 181 6.90 6.28 12.22
C GLU A 181 5.45 6.40 11.73
N GLY A 182 5.25 6.67 10.43
CA GLY A 182 3.91 6.72 9.83
C GLY A 182 3.18 5.39 9.92
N THR A 183 3.90 4.27 9.81
CA THR A 183 3.32 2.93 9.99
C THR A 183 2.82 2.72 11.41
N LEU A 184 3.62 3.05 12.43
CA LEU A 184 3.21 2.94 13.83
C LEU A 184 2.00 3.84 14.12
N ALA A 185 2.06 5.11 13.71
CA ALA A 185 0.94 6.05 13.89
C ALA A 185 -0.35 5.57 13.19
N PHE A 186 -0.24 4.99 11.99
CA PHE A 186 -1.39 4.39 11.31
C PHE A 186 -1.95 3.19 12.08
N LEU A 187 -1.09 2.32 12.60
CA LEU A 187 -1.47 1.12 13.32
C LEU A 187 -2.11 1.41 14.68
N ASP A 188 -1.64 2.45 15.38
CA ASP A 188 -2.25 2.91 16.64
C ASP A 188 -3.70 3.34 16.41
N VAL A 189 -3.94 4.18 15.39
CA VAL A 189 -5.31 4.58 15.01
C VAL A 189 -6.14 3.38 14.52
N TYR A 190 -5.55 2.46 13.77
CA TYR A 190 -6.27 1.30 13.25
C TYR A 190 -6.70 0.31 14.35
N LEU A 191 -5.87 0.15 15.39
CA LEU A 191 -6.12 -0.76 16.51
C LEU A 191 -6.84 -0.09 17.69
N ASP A 192 -7.22 1.18 17.57
CA ASP A 192 -7.79 2.02 18.63
C ASP A 192 -6.95 2.02 19.91
N LYS A 193 -5.63 2.22 19.77
CA LYS A 193 -4.66 2.34 20.88
C LYS A 193 -4.34 3.77 21.27
#